data_AF-A0A432GUT4-F1
#
_entry.id   AF-A0A432GUT4-F1
#
_cell.length_a   1.000
_cell.length_b   1.000
_cell.length_c   1.000
_cell.angle_alpha   90.00
_cell.angle_beta   90.00
_cell.angle_gamma   90.00
#
_symmetry.space_group_name_H-M   'P 1'
#
loop_
_entity.id
_entity.type
_entity.pdbx_description
1 polymer ?
#
loop_
_entity_poly.entity_id
_entity_poly.type
_entity_poly.pdbx_seq_one_letter_code
_entity_poly.pdbx_strand_id
1 'polypeptide(L)'
;MIKMIKKHLGLCSFIFAGLAMLLTPMSVSAWEPQKPVEFVIMAGAGGGADKMARLMQVLIEKKGWSSMPLTPINKPGGSGAEALVHLKNR
;
A
#
# COMPACT_ATOMS: atom_id res chain seq x y z
N MET A 1 49.52 13.64 -28.99
CA MET A 1 48.92 14.32 -27.81
C MET A 1 47.39 14.43 -27.91
N ILE A 2 46.84 15.05 -28.96
CA ILE A 2 45.37 15.26 -29.15
C ILE A 2 44.54 13.96 -29.18
N LYS A 3 45.06 12.89 -29.78
CA LYS A 3 44.39 11.58 -29.87
C LYS A 3 44.21 10.89 -28.51
N MET A 4 45.14 11.13 -27.58
CA MET A 4 45.14 10.58 -26.22
C MET A 4 44.15 11.32 -25.32
N ILE A 5 44.08 12.65 -25.45
CA ILE A 5 43.10 13.50 -24.77
C ILE A 5 41.66 13.13 -25.17
N LYS A 6 41.38 12.89 -26.45
CA LYS A 6 40.04 12.44 -26.91
C LYS A 6 39.63 11.08 -26.34
N LYS A 7 40.57 10.15 -26.16
CA LYS A 7 40.32 8.82 -25.58
C LYS A 7 39.98 8.89 -24.09
N HIS A 8 40.71 9.71 -23.32
CA HIS A 8 40.41 9.93 -21.90
C HIS A 8 39.11 10.73 -21.69
N LEU A 9 38.82 11.69 -22.57
CA LEU A 9 37.56 12.45 -22.51
C LEU A 9 36.34 11.56 -22.80
N GLY A 10 36.46 10.62 -23.77
CA GLY A 10 35.44 9.61 -24.02
C GLY A 10 35.24 8.66 -22.84
N LEU A 11 36.34 8.23 -22.19
CA LEU A 11 36.28 7.35 -21.02
C LEU A 11 35.65 8.04 -19.79
N CYS A 12 35.99 9.31 -19.54
CA CYS A 12 35.37 10.10 -18.47
C CYS A 12 33.86 10.31 -18.70
N SER A 13 33.44 10.51 -19.96
CA SER A 13 32.02 10.65 -20.31
C SER A 13 31.24 9.35 -20.05
N PHE A 14 31.84 8.19 -20.35
CA PHE A 14 31.25 6.88 -20.04
C PHE A 14 31.12 6.60 -18.53
N ILE A 15 32.14 6.97 -17.75
CA ILE A 15 32.11 6.81 -16.28
C ILE A 15 31.05 7.73 -15.66
N PHE A 16 30.93 8.97 -16.15
CA PHE A 16 29.94 9.92 -15.66
C PHE A 16 28.51 9.49 -15.98
N ALA A 17 28.27 8.94 -17.19
CA ALA A 17 26.99 8.36 -17.57
C ALA A 17 26.62 7.13 -16.71
N GLY A 18 27.58 6.25 -16.42
CA GLY A 18 27.37 5.09 -15.54
C GLY A 18 27.04 5.48 -14.10
N LEU A 19 27.70 6.50 -13.56
CA LEU A 19 27.44 7.00 -12.21
C LEU A 19 26.07 7.71 -12.11
N ALA A 20 25.62 8.39 -13.17
CA ALA A 20 24.31 9.02 -13.21
C ALA A 20 23.14 8.01 -13.11
N MET A 21 23.30 6.80 -13.64
CA MET A 21 22.27 5.75 -13.55
C MET A 21 22.14 5.19 -12.13
N LEU A 22 23.22 5.18 -11.34
CA LEU A 22 23.24 4.72 -9.94
C LEU A 22 22.59 5.72 -8.98
N LEU A 23 22.38 6.96 -9.40
CA LEU A 23 21.76 8.03 -8.59
C LEU A 23 20.25 8.17 -8.86
N THR A 24 19.64 7.24 -9.61
CA THR A 24 18.19 7.29 -9.84
C THR A 24 17.45 6.97 -8.53
N PRO A 25 16.60 7.89 -8.04
CA PRO A 25 15.85 7.63 -6.82
C PRO A 25 14.93 6.44 -7.05
N MET A 26 15.08 5.41 -6.21
CA MET A 26 14.19 4.27 -6.23
C MET A 26 12.83 4.71 -5.69
N SER A 27 11.84 4.84 -6.57
CA SER A 27 10.46 5.13 -6.16
C SER A 27 9.89 3.93 -5.42
N VAL A 28 9.72 4.04 -4.11
CA VAL A 28 8.92 3.10 -3.33
C VAL A 28 7.46 3.47 -3.55
N SER A 29 6.72 2.63 -4.27
CA SER A 29 5.27 2.77 -4.36
C SER A 29 4.65 2.58 -2.98
N ALA A 30 3.65 3.39 -2.65
CA ALA A 30 2.82 3.14 -1.48
C ALA A 30 2.12 1.79 -1.64
N TRP A 31 1.92 1.11 -0.53
CA TRP A 31 1.16 -0.14 -0.53
C TRP A 31 -0.30 0.12 -0.90
N GLU A 32 -0.86 -0.76 -1.73
CA GLU A 32 -2.28 -0.78 -2.08
C GLU A 32 -2.89 -2.18 -1.90
N PRO A 33 -4.18 -2.27 -1.50
CA PRO A 33 -4.88 -3.55 -1.40
C PRO A 33 -4.92 -4.30 -2.73
N GLN A 34 -4.55 -5.59 -2.71
CA GLN A 34 -4.60 -6.47 -3.89
C GLN A 34 -5.79 -7.43 -3.87
N LYS A 35 -6.56 -7.43 -2.78
CA LYS A 35 -7.74 -8.27 -2.55
C LYS A 35 -8.82 -7.44 -1.82
N PRO A 36 -10.10 -7.83 -1.90
CA PRO A 36 -11.15 -7.24 -1.08
C PRO A 36 -10.75 -7.16 0.40
N VAL A 37 -10.98 -5.99 1.00
CA VAL A 37 -10.60 -5.70 2.38
C VAL A 37 -11.77 -6.01 3.30
N GLU A 38 -11.60 -6.93 4.24
CA GLU A 38 -12.59 -7.16 5.29
C GLU A 38 -12.36 -6.20 6.46
N PHE A 39 -13.36 -5.38 6.74
CA PHE A 39 -13.34 -4.53 7.91
C PHE A 39 -14.02 -5.26 9.07
N VAL A 40 -13.22 -5.94 9.88
CA VAL A 40 -13.71 -6.76 10.99
C VAL A 40 -14.13 -5.89 12.17
N ILE A 41 -15.40 -6.00 12.56
CA ILE A 41 -16.00 -5.23 13.64
C ILE A 41 -16.22 -6.14 14.83
N MET A 42 -15.59 -5.81 15.95
CA MET A 42 -15.62 -6.59 17.20
C MET A 42 -16.94 -6.41 17.99
N ALA A 43 -17.87 -5.61 17.45
CA ALA A 43 -19.16 -5.30 18.03
C ALA A 43 -20.32 -5.91 17.22
N GLY A 44 -21.48 -6.00 17.86
CA GLY A 44 -22.72 -6.44 17.21
C GLY A 44 -23.19 -5.49 16.10
N ALA A 45 -23.98 -6.05 15.18
CA ALA A 45 -24.61 -5.28 14.11
C ALA A 45 -25.54 -4.19 14.67
N GLY A 46 -25.61 -3.04 13.99
CA GLY A 46 -26.42 -1.88 14.37
C GLY A 46 -25.80 -0.97 15.43
N GLY A 47 -24.69 -1.36 16.06
CA GLY A 47 -23.96 -0.54 17.03
C GLY A 47 -23.23 0.66 16.41
N GLY A 48 -22.65 1.53 17.24
CA GLY A 48 -21.92 2.72 16.77
C GLY A 48 -20.73 2.38 15.87
N ALA A 49 -19.91 1.40 16.26
CA ALA A 49 -18.76 0.94 15.47
C ALA A 49 -19.18 0.39 14.10
N ASP A 50 -20.30 -0.33 14.07
CA ASP A 50 -20.85 -0.92 12.87
C ASP A 50 -21.35 0.14 11.88
N LYS A 51 -22.13 1.11 12.38
CA LYS A 51 -22.59 2.27 11.59
C LYS A 51 -21.41 3.06 11.02
N MET A 52 -20.35 3.27 11.80
CA MET A 52 -19.14 3.95 11.35
C MET A 52 -18.43 3.19 10.22
N ALA A 53 -18.23 1.88 10.37
CA ALA A 53 -17.58 1.06 9.35
C ALA A 53 -18.32 1.10 7.99
N ARG A 54 -19.65 1.14 8.04
CA ARG A 54 -20.50 1.22 6.83
C ARG A 54 -20.48 2.61 6.21
N LEU A 55 -20.41 3.66 7.03
CA LEU A 55 -20.15 5.01 6.53
C LEU A 55 -18.79 5.07 5.83
N MET A 56 -17.74 4.49 6.42
CA MET A 56 -16.41 4.41 5.82
C MET A 56 -16.45 3.68 4.48
N GLN A 57 -17.14 2.55 4.38
CA GLN A 57 -17.33 1.82 3.12
C GLN A 57 -17.91 2.74 2.03
N VAL A 58 -19.01 3.45 2.33
CA VAL A 58 -19.64 4.36 1.37
C VAL A 58 -18.70 5.49 0.96
N LEU A 59 -17.93 6.05 1.89
CA LEU A 59 -16.99 7.14 1.59
C LEU A 59 -15.80 6.67 0.75
N ILE A 60 -15.24 5.51 1.06
CA ILE A 60 -14.12 4.93 0.32
C ILE A 60 -14.53 4.66 -1.13
N GLU A 61 -15.71 4.09 -1.34
CA GLU A 61 -16.25 3.84 -2.68
C GLU A 61 -16.51 5.15 -3.43
N LYS A 62 -17.20 6.11 -2.81
CA LYS A 62 -17.53 7.40 -3.44
C LYS A 62 -16.31 8.25 -3.78
N LYS A 63 -15.22 8.11 -3.02
CA LYS A 63 -14.01 8.91 -3.19
C LYS A 63 -12.89 8.18 -3.92
N GLY A 64 -13.08 6.91 -4.28
CA GLY A 64 -12.05 6.10 -4.93
C GLY A 64 -10.79 5.95 -4.08
N TRP A 65 -10.91 5.87 -2.76
CA TRP A 65 -9.77 5.84 -1.83
C TRP A 65 -9.10 4.46 -1.72
N SER A 66 -9.69 3.43 -2.31
CA SER A 66 -9.15 2.08 -2.32
C SER A 66 -9.31 1.49 -3.71
N SER A 67 -8.28 0.78 -4.17
CA SER A 67 -8.31 0.00 -5.40
C SER A 67 -9.16 -1.27 -5.29
N MET A 68 -9.56 -1.65 -4.08
CA MET A 68 -10.38 -2.85 -3.78
C MET A 68 -11.58 -2.50 -2.91
N PRO A 69 -12.69 -3.27 -3.02
CA PRO A 69 -13.85 -3.07 -2.17
C PRO A 69 -13.53 -3.35 -0.71
N LEU A 70 -14.15 -2.57 0.17
CA LEU A 70 -14.12 -2.78 1.62
C LEU A 70 -15.46 -3.35 2.07
N THR A 71 -15.45 -4.44 2.84
CA THR A 71 -16.66 -5.12 3.31
C THR A 71 -16.67 -5.19 4.84
N PRO A 72 -17.60 -4.48 5.51
CA PRO A 72 -17.81 -4.61 6.95
C PRO A 72 -18.29 -6.02 7.35
N ILE A 73 -17.66 -6.64 8.35
CA ILE A 73 -18.05 -7.95 8.88
C ILE A 73 -18.07 -7.91 10.40
N ASN A 74 -19.23 -8.18 11.01
CA ASN A 74 -19.35 -8.28 12.46
C ASN A 74 -18.88 -9.66 12.95
N LYS A 75 -17.96 -9.66 13.92
CA LYS A 75 -17.54 -10.84 14.69
C LYS A 75 -17.71 -10.54 16.18
N PRO A 76 -18.97 -10.47 16.66
CA PRO A 76 -19.24 -10.21 18.07
C PRO A 76 -18.91 -11.45 18.90
N GLY A 77 -18.45 -11.26 20.13
CA GLY A 77 -18.26 -12.35 21.09
C GLY A 77 -16.93 -12.29 21.83
N GLY A 78 -16.92 -12.83 23.05
CA GLY A 78 -15.72 -12.95 23.88
C GLY A 78 -14.94 -11.64 24.07
N SER A 79 -15.64 -10.50 24.17
CA SER A 79 -15.05 -9.16 24.24
C SER A 79 -14.03 -8.86 23.11
N GLY A 80 -14.24 -9.47 21.94
CA GLY A 80 -13.33 -9.36 20.79
C GLY A 80 -12.55 -10.61 20.44
N ALA A 81 -12.57 -11.64 21.28
CA ALA A 81 -11.85 -12.89 21.02
C ALA A 81 -12.23 -13.52 19.67
N GLU A 82 -13.53 -13.50 19.31
CA GLU A 82 -14.02 -14.03 18.04
C GLU A 82 -13.40 -13.32 16.82
N ALA A 83 -13.25 -12.00 16.89
CA ALA A 83 -12.61 -11.23 15.82
C ALA A 83 -11.11 -11.56 15.71
N LEU A 84 -10.40 -11.72 16.84
CA LEU A 84 -8.99 -12.11 16.83
C LEU A 84 -8.79 -13.53 16.28
N VAL A 85 -9.67 -14.47 16.65
CA VAL A 85 -9.64 -15.84 16.09
C VAL A 85 -9.91 -15.81 14.58
N HIS A 86 -10.89 -15.02 14.12
CA HIS A 86 -11.17 -14.83 12.70
C HIS A 86 -9.95 -14.28 11.94
N LEU A 87 -9.26 -13.28 12.49
CA LEU A 87 -8.06 -12.69 11.88
C LEU A 87 -6.86 -13.65 11.86
N LYS A 88 -6.72 -14.50 12.89
CA LYS A 88 -5.65 -15.50 12.96
C LYS A 88 -5.80 -16.61 11.91
N ASN A 89 -7.04 -16.98 11.59
CA ASN A 89 -7.35 -18.11 10.69
C ASN A 89 -7.42 -17.70 9.21
N ARG A 90 -6.76 -16.58 8.83
CA ARG A 90 -6.81 -15.97 7.50
C ARG A 90 -5.50 -16.08 6.76
#